data_AF-A0A2S6BT90-F1
#
_entry.id   AF-A0A2S6BT90-F1
#
_cell.length_a   1.000
_cell.length_b   1.000
_cell.length_c   1.000
_cell.angle_alpha   90.00
_cell.angle_beta   90.00
_cell.angle_gamma   90.00
#
_symmetry.space_group_name_H-M   'P 1'
#
loop_
_entity.id
_entity.type
_entity.pdbx_description
1 polymer ?
#
loop_
_entity_poly.entity_id
_entity_poly.type
_entity_poly.pdbx_seq_one_letter_code
_entity_poly.pdbx_strand_id
1 'polypeptide(L)'
;MSPLLDLLPAELLLRITEYSAFDSYKSLSLANSRLHKFLEPVLFACLKVTNRKEDEDALRAVVEKHGRHVAKLNFDLHLLPDPEDGGSLNESESTQEDEVRFPQAKRLTHLARDVLSGQLCHNVSDIKFTVIAADNFDSTDWAERGTIYMHEDPETADDVLDEEQNASWRGTMNEAYQALATREGTTTLRLCEVVPRGCSTFYTQAWRDFLHNIRDFNIKLWGGDNGAGWHSNTQSGYDDFILEMNQFFGHLGSAERVTFIADDHNPIGMEPNFHHSPTPIRHDAMPRLKHLVMENFFVDPALANLMTSHSQQLESLTLKNCFGSPDISAAHPYTWAEFLKTSQESKPILQSLTITNDRAPLTREEEFWRAYAEDEAAPFEPREEESTEILHIRERLRRDPKLRVWPYVYLDDKYGMVFHDEDENVTAFEAGADQREYEVLMGVVKENRKKRERR
;
A
#
# COMPACT_ATOMS: atom_id res chain seq x y z
N MET A 1 5.87 22.67 46.13
CA MET A 1 4.43 22.79 45.79
C MET A 1 4.10 21.61 44.90
N SER A 2 3.18 20.72 45.30
CA SER A 2 2.75 19.62 44.43
C SER A 2 1.97 20.21 43.25
N PRO A 3 2.23 19.81 41.99
CA PRO A 3 1.47 20.32 40.86
C PRO A 3 -0.01 19.91 40.99
N LEU A 4 -0.93 20.85 40.76
CA LEU A 4 -2.39 20.65 40.84
C LEU A 4 -2.91 19.51 39.95
N LEU A 5 -2.15 19.12 38.93
CA LEU A 5 -2.48 18.03 38.01
C LEU A 5 -2.63 16.68 38.71
N ASP A 6 -1.88 16.43 39.79
CA ASP A 6 -1.92 15.17 40.54
C ASP A 6 -3.24 14.99 41.33
N LEU A 7 -4.07 16.02 41.41
CA LEU A 7 -5.36 16.01 42.10
C LEU A 7 -6.54 15.74 41.16
N LEU A 8 -6.31 15.72 39.84
CA LEU A 8 -7.38 15.46 38.88
C LEU A 8 -7.82 13.98 38.92
N PRO A 9 -9.12 13.71 38.71
CA PRO A 9 -9.62 12.37 38.41
C PRO A 9 -8.92 11.76 37.20
N ALA A 10 -8.83 10.44 37.19
CA ALA A 10 -8.25 9.64 36.12
C ALA A 10 -8.81 10.02 34.73
N GLU A 11 -10.13 10.11 34.64
CA GLU A 11 -10.86 10.36 33.42
C GLU A 11 -10.47 11.70 32.79
N LEU A 12 -10.25 12.73 33.61
CA LEU A 12 -9.82 14.04 33.12
C LEU A 12 -8.37 14.04 32.65
N LEU A 13 -7.49 13.29 33.32
CA LEU A 13 -6.10 13.14 32.89
C LEU A 13 -5.99 12.39 31.56
N LEU A 14 -6.79 11.33 31.36
CA LEU A 14 -6.85 10.62 30.07
C LEU A 14 -7.36 11.52 28.96
N ARG A 15 -8.42 12.29 29.22
CA ARG A 15 -8.93 13.27 28.26
C ARG A 15 -7.89 14.31 27.88
N ILE A 16 -7.08 14.81 28.83
CA ILE A 16 -5.98 15.72 28.51
C ILE A 16 -4.98 15.05 27.56
N THR A 17 -4.66 13.77 27.77
CA THR A 17 -3.73 13.05 26.90
C THR A 17 -4.26 12.78 25.49
N GLU A 18 -5.57 12.60 25.32
CA GLU A 18 -6.19 12.44 24.00
C GLU A 18 -5.99 13.68 23.10
N TYR A 19 -5.84 14.86 23.70
CA TYR A 19 -5.61 16.12 22.99
C TYR A 19 -4.15 16.61 23.04
N SER A 20 -3.24 15.79 23.58
CA SER A 20 -1.82 16.15 23.74
C SER A 20 -0.94 15.35 22.80
N ALA A 21 0.17 15.94 22.34
CA ALA A 21 1.20 15.22 21.59
C ALA A 21 1.91 14.20 22.50
N PHE A 22 2.49 13.15 21.90
CA PHE A 22 3.23 12.10 22.61
C PHE A 22 4.28 12.65 23.57
N ASP A 23 5.10 13.59 23.09
CA ASP A 23 6.15 14.20 23.91
C ASP A 23 5.61 14.96 25.13
N SER A 24 4.39 15.50 25.02
CA SER A 24 3.75 16.22 26.12
C SER A 24 3.36 15.27 27.26
N TYR A 25 2.67 14.17 26.96
CA TYR A 25 2.29 13.23 28.03
C TYR A 25 3.44 12.31 28.47
N LYS A 26 4.45 12.07 27.62
CA LYS A 26 5.73 11.49 28.05
C LYS A 26 6.40 12.36 29.12
N SER A 27 6.49 13.66 28.87
CA SER A 27 7.05 14.62 29.83
C SER A 27 6.23 14.68 31.13
N LEU A 28 4.89 14.65 31.04
CA LEU A 28 4.01 14.59 32.21
C LEU A 28 4.24 13.33 33.05
N SER A 29 4.46 12.18 32.41
CA SER A 29 4.76 10.92 33.11
C SER A 29 6.07 10.99 33.90
N LEU A 30 7.07 11.74 33.41
CA LEU A 30 8.35 11.91 34.11
C LEU A 30 8.24 12.86 35.32
N ALA A 31 7.17 13.67 35.42
CA ALA A 31 7.02 14.65 36.48
C ALA A 31 6.70 14.02 37.85
N ASN A 32 5.96 12.91 37.90
CA ASN A 32 5.63 12.20 39.15
C ASN A 32 5.30 10.72 38.87
N SER A 33 5.75 9.82 39.76
CA SER A 33 5.40 8.40 39.80
C SER A 33 3.89 8.08 39.71
N ARG A 34 3.02 8.94 40.25
CA ARG A 34 1.55 8.77 40.13
C ARG A 34 1.09 8.98 38.70
N LEU A 35 1.56 10.06 38.06
CA LEU A 35 1.26 10.34 36.65
C LEU A 35 1.88 9.26 35.76
N HIS A 36 3.08 8.77 36.07
CA HIS A 36 3.69 7.66 35.34
C HIS A 36 2.78 6.42 35.32
N LYS A 37 2.36 5.92 36.51
CA LYS A 37 1.47 4.76 36.60
C LYS A 37 0.14 4.99 35.89
N PHE A 38 -0.34 6.23 35.90
CA PHE A 38 -1.59 6.60 35.27
C PHE A 38 -1.52 6.60 33.74
N LEU A 39 -0.41 7.12 33.21
CA LEU A 39 -0.16 7.27 31.79
C LEU A 39 0.45 6.02 31.15
N GLU A 40 0.91 5.06 31.95
CA GLU A 40 1.49 3.79 31.48
C GLU A 40 0.64 3.10 30.39
N PRO A 41 -0.70 2.95 30.53
CA PRO A 41 -1.50 2.32 29.49
C PRO A 41 -1.53 3.09 28.17
N VAL A 42 -1.36 4.41 28.21
CA VAL A 42 -1.37 5.29 27.03
C VAL A 42 0.02 5.35 26.40
N LEU A 43 1.07 5.47 27.22
CA LEU A 43 2.47 5.52 26.79
C LEU A 43 2.91 4.25 26.07
N PHE A 44 2.44 3.10 26.57
CA PHE A 44 2.79 1.79 26.06
C PHE A 44 1.64 1.16 25.25
N ALA A 45 0.68 1.97 24.79
CA ALA A 45 -0.43 1.51 23.94
C ALA A 45 0.06 1.02 22.56
N CYS A 46 1.19 1.55 22.09
CA CYS A 46 1.78 1.21 20.81
C CYS A 46 3.20 0.67 21.02
N LEU A 47 3.49 -0.50 20.45
CA LEU A 47 4.80 -1.12 20.49
C LEU A 47 5.39 -1.19 19.09
N LYS A 48 6.63 -0.74 18.93
CA LYS A 48 7.43 -0.98 17.73
C LYS A 48 8.28 -2.23 17.95
N VAL A 49 8.27 -3.15 17.00
CA VAL A 49 9.00 -4.42 17.02
C VAL A 49 9.75 -4.57 15.71
N THR A 50 10.97 -5.08 15.78
CA THR A 50 11.76 -5.47 14.62
C THR A 50 12.17 -6.94 14.77
N ASN A 51 12.66 -7.55 13.70
CA ASN A 51 13.34 -8.85 13.76
C ASN A 51 14.85 -8.72 14.04
N ARG A 52 15.37 -7.54 14.40
CA ARG A 52 16.80 -7.33 14.67
C ARG A 52 17.17 -7.85 16.05
N LYS A 53 18.32 -8.50 16.14
CA LYS A 53 18.78 -9.09 17.40
C LYS A 53 19.18 -8.03 18.42
N GLU A 54 19.74 -6.91 17.95
CA GLU A 54 20.13 -5.79 18.82
C GLU A 54 18.95 -5.20 19.62
N ASP A 55 17.73 -5.34 19.12
CA ASP A 55 16.52 -4.79 19.74
C ASP A 55 15.89 -5.74 20.78
N GLU A 56 16.35 -6.99 20.87
CA GLU A 56 15.67 -8.06 21.63
C GLU A 56 15.62 -7.79 23.14
N ASP A 57 16.73 -7.35 23.74
CA ASP A 57 16.80 -7.08 25.18
C ASP A 57 15.89 -5.92 25.60
N ALA A 58 15.86 -4.86 24.78
CA ALA A 58 14.98 -3.72 25.00
C ALA A 58 13.51 -4.11 24.83
N LEU A 59 13.19 -4.88 23.78
CA LEU A 59 11.85 -5.40 23.56
C LEU A 59 11.38 -6.27 24.72
N ARG A 60 12.24 -7.16 25.22
CA ARG A 60 11.94 -8.06 26.35
C ARG A 60 11.54 -7.28 27.58
N ALA A 61 12.35 -6.28 27.95
CA ALA A 61 12.10 -5.44 29.12
C ALA A 61 10.75 -4.69 29.02
N VAL A 62 10.38 -4.23 27.81
CA VAL A 62 9.10 -3.55 27.59
C VAL A 62 7.93 -4.52 27.62
N VAL A 63 8.03 -5.67 26.95
CA VAL A 63 6.93 -6.65 26.86
C VAL A 63 6.64 -7.27 28.23
N GLU A 64 7.65 -7.64 29.00
CA GLU A 64 7.48 -8.22 30.34
C GLU A 64 6.78 -7.25 31.31
N LYS A 65 7.11 -5.96 31.22
CA LYS A 65 6.58 -4.95 32.14
C LYS A 65 5.26 -4.35 31.68
N HIS A 66 5.09 -4.14 30.37
CA HIS A 66 4.04 -3.31 29.80
C HIS A 66 3.22 -4.01 28.70
N GLY A 67 3.52 -5.26 28.33
CA GLY A 67 2.88 -5.97 27.21
C GLY A 67 1.35 -6.04 27.28
N ARG A 68 0.77 -6.07 28.49
CA ARG A 68 -0.69 -6.05 28.69
C ARG A 68 -1.38 -4.76 28.23
N HIS A 69 -0.64 -3.66 28.14
CA HIS A 69 -1.13 -2.35 27.76
C HIS A 69 -1.07 -2.10 26.24
N VAL A 70 -0.36 -2.96 25.51
CA VAL A 70 -0.15 -2.81 24.07
C VAL A 70 -1.43 -3.16 23.34
N ALA A 71 -2.00 -2.17 22.64
CA ALA A 71 -3.19 -2.29 21.81
C ALA A 71 -2.88 -2.15 20.30
N LYS A 72 -1.69 -1.58 19.98
CA LYS A 72 -1.21 -1.37 18.61
C LYS A 72 0.20 -1.93 18.45
N LEU A 73 0.46 -2.57 17.31
CA LEU A 73 1.77 -3.11 16.96
C LEU A 73 2.24 -2.51 15.63
N ASN A 74 3.45 -1.95 15.63
CA ASN A 74 4.18 -1.60 14.42
C ASN A 74 5.34 -2.60 14.28
N PHE A 75 5.20 -3.54 13.36
CA PHE A 75 6.17 -4.58 13.09
C PHE A 75 6.96 -4.24 11.82
N ASP A 76 8.26 -4.00 11.97
CA ASP A 76 9.18 -3.75 10.86
C ASP A 76 9.98 -5.03 10.59
N LEU A 77 9.68 -5.72 9.49
CA LEU A 77 10.38 -6.92 9.05
C LEU A 77 11.58 -6.52 8.19
N HIS A 78 12.79 -6.63 8.71
CA HIS A 78 14.00 -6.42 7.94
C HIS A 78 14.39 -7.69 7.19
N LEU A 79 14.40 -7.61 5.86
CA LEU A 79 14.94 -8.63 4.99
C LEU A 79 16.40 -8.30 4.68
N LEU A 80 17.27 -9.29 4.77
CA LEU A 80 18.69 -9.17 4.48
C LEU A 80 19.06 -10.11 3.32
N PRO A 81 20.01 -9.73 2.46
CA PRO A 81 20.51 -10.62 1.43
C PRO A 81 21.17 -11.86 2.03
N ASP A 82 21.26 -12.92 1.22
CA ASP A 82 22.12 -14.03 1.58
C ASP A 82 23.58 -13.60 1.40
N PRO A 83 24.44 -13.67 2.45
CA PRO A 83 25.86 -13.46 2.28
C PRO A 83 26.34 -14.42 1.19
N GLU A 84 27.04 -13.87 0.20
CA GLU A 84 27.64 -14.64 -0.88
C GLU A 84 28.29 -15.90 -0.27
N ASP A 85 27.81 -17.08 -0.67
CA ASP A 85 28.66 -18.26 -0.59
C ASP A 85 29.94 -17.87 -1.33
N GLY A 86 31.09 -17.98 -0.68
CA GLY A 86 32.40 -17.59 -1.22
C GLY A 86 32.86 -18.43 -2.42
N GLY A 87 31.96 -18.75 -3.36
CA GLY A 87 32.19 -19.34 -4.65
C GLY A 87 32.82 -18.34 -5.63
N SER A 88 33.96 -17.78 -5.24
CA SER A 88 34.94 -17.39 -6.25
C SER A 88 35.34 -18.66 -6.98
N LEU A 89 35.09 -18.72 -8.29
CA LEU A 89 35.65 -19.69 -9.23
C LEU A 89 37.18 -19.52 -9.32
N ASN A 90 37.89 -19.73 -8.22
CA ASN A 90 39.32 -19.92 -8.19
C ASN A 90 39.60 -21.23 -7.45
N GLU A 91 39.82 -22.27 -8.24
CA GLU A 91 40.54 -23.47 -7.83
C GLU A 91 41.83 -23.07 -7.10
N SER A 92 41.84 -23.18 -5.78
CA SER A 92 43.07 -23.41 -5.04
C SER A 92 42.77 -24.17 -3.76
N GLU A 93 43.29 -25.40 -3.73
CA GLU A 93 43.33 -26.27 -2.57
C GLU A 93 43.84 -25.52 -1.33
N SER A 94 43.09 -25.53 -0.24
CA SER A 94 43.69 -25.69 1.10
C SER A 94 42.64 -25.92 2.19
N THR A 95 42.81 -27.08 2.83
CA THR A 95 42.60 -27.39 4.26
C THR A 95 41.27 -27.08 4.94
N GLN A 96 40.61 -28.19 5.29
CA GLN A 96 39.69 -28.37 6.42
C GLN A 96 40.10 -27.59 7.68
N GLU A 97 39.08 -27.32 8.50
CA GLU A 97 39.09 -26.68 9.83
C GLU A 97 38.91 -25.16 9.82
N ASP A 98 37.68 -24.74 9.54
CA ASP A 98 36.96 -23.80 10.42
C ASP A 98 35.46 -23.95 10.17
N GLU A 99 34.75 -24.64 11.08
CA GLU A 99 33.30 -24.48 11.27
C GLU A 99 33.05 -23.03 11.71
N VAL A 100 33.06 -22.11 10.76
CA VAL A 100 32.63 -20.73 11.00
C VAL A 100 31.13 -20.79 11.26
N ARG A 101 30.79 -20.70 12.55
CA ARG A 101 29.47 -20.38 13.06
C ARG A 101 28.86 -19.22 12.27
N PHE A 102 28.04 -19.52 11.27
CA PHE A 102 27.16 -18.52 10.67
C PHE A 102 26.16 -18.07 11.74
N PRO A 103 26.04 -16.76 12.02
CA PRO A 103 25.25 -16.29 13.14
C PRO A 103 23.76 -16.51 12.87
N GLN A 104 23.02 -16.81 13.94
CA GLN A 104 21.55 -16.89 14.05
C GLN A 104 20.79 -15.60 13.63
N ALA A 105 21.39 -14.74 12.81
CA ALA A 105 20.90 -13.42 12.43
C ALA A 105 19.88 -13.43 11.27
N LYS A 106 19.59 -14.61 10.68
CA LYS A 106 18.78 -14.75 9.45
C LYS A 106 17.33 -15.22 9.67
N ARG A 107 16.75 -15.03 10.86
CA ARG A 107 15.39 -15.52 11.18
C ARG A 107 14.68 -14.56 12.12
N LEU A 108 13.36 -14.70 12.20
CA LEU A 108 12.58 -14.00 13.21
C LEU A 108 13.06 -14.41 14.61
N THR A 109 13.40 -13.45 15.46
CA THR A 109 13.73 -13.76 16.86
C THR A 109 12.52 -14.40 17.53
N HIS A 110 12.75 -15.32 18.49
CA HIS A 110 11.66 -15.97 19.21
C HIS A 110 10.71 -14.95 19.84
N LEU A 111 11.27 -13.89 20.43
CA LEU A 111 10.48 -12.82 21.04
C LEU A 111 9.63 -12.05 20.01
N ALA A 112 10.19 -11.71 18.85
CA ALA A 112 9.44 -11.05 17.79
C ALA A 112 8.30 -11.93 17.27
N ARG A 113 8.56 -13.25 17.11
CA ARG A 113 7.55 -14.25 16.72
C ARG A 113 6.41 -14.33 17.73
N ASP A 114 6.73 -14.39 19.02
CA ASP A 114 5.74 -14.51 20.09
C ASP A 114 4.88 -13.25 20.22
N VAL A 115 5.46 -12.07 20.02
CA VAL A 115 4.70 -10.80 19.97
C VAL A 115 3.81 -10.75 18.73
N LEU A 116 4.33 -11.10 17.56
CA LEU A 116 3.58 -11.04 16.30
C LEU A 116 2.41 -12.02 16.28
N SER A 117 2.62 -13.25 16.74
CA SER A 117 1.58 -14.29 16.88
C SER A 117 0.55 -14.02 17.96
N GLY A 118 0.80 -13.05 18.86
CA GLY A 118 -0.12 -12.73 19.95
C GLY A 118 0.00 -13.62 21.18
N GLN A 119 0.99 -14.52 21.22
CA GLN A 119 1.37 -15.21 22.45
C GLN A 119 1.79 -14.20 23.54
N LEU A 120 2.45 -13.13 23.11
CA LEU A 120 2.70 -11.92 23.89
C LEU A 120 1.85 -10.77 23.33
N CYS A 121 1.50 -9.81 24.18
CA CYS A 121 0.68 -8.65 23.80
C CYS A 121 -0.68 -9.04 23.18
N HIS A 122 -1.45 -9.90 23.87
CA HIS A 122 -2.75 -10.43 23.38
C HIS A 122 -3.83 -9.37 23.08
N ASN A 123 -3.70 -8.16 23.63
CA ASN A 123 -4.67 -7.08 23.45
C ASN A 123 -4.50 -6.28 22.15
N VAL A 124 -3.48 -6.58 21.32
CA VAL A 124 -3.30 -5.85 20.06
C VAL A 124 -4.41 -6.20 19.08
N SER A 125 -5.16 -5.17 18.70
CA SER A 125 -6.24 -5.23 17.71
C SER A 125 -5.88 -4.51 16.40
N ASP A 126 -4.79 -3.73 16.40
CA ASP A 126 -4.37 -2.89 15.28
C ASP A 126 -2.88 -3.12 14.96
N ILE A 127 -2.60 -3.60 13.76
CA ILE A 127 -1.26 -3.98 13.31
C ILE A 127 -0.88 -3.17 12.07
N LYS A 128 0.31 -2.58 12.10
CA LYS A 128 1.06 -2.15 10.93
C LYS A 128 2.23 -3.09 10.75
N PHE A 129 2.31 -3.77 9.62
CA PHE A 129 3.38 -4.68 9.24
C PHE A 129 4.08 -4.08 8.02
N THR A 130 5.36 -3.75 8.15
CA THR A 130 6.15 -3.11 7.09
C THR A 130 7.32 -4.00 6.74
N VAL A 131 7.46 -4.36 5.47
CA VAL A 131 8.65 -5.05 4.98
C VAL A 131 9.70 -4.01 4.63
N ILE A 132 10.94 -4.24 5.05
CA ILE A 132 12.07 -3.36 4.82
C ILE A 132 13.20 -4.22 4.28
N ALA A 133 13.41 -4.22 2.97
CA ALA A 133 14.56 -4.87 2.37
C ALA A 133 15.81 -3.99 2.48
N ALA A 134 16.94 -4.59 2.86
CA ALA A 134 18.23 -3.92 2.79
C ALA A 134 18.52 -3.46 1.36
N ASP A 135 19.01 -2.22 1.23
CA ASP A 135 19.36 -1.58 -0.03
C ASP A 135 18.27 -1.66 -1.10
N ASN A 136 16.99 -1.78 -0.70
CA ASN A 136 15.85 -1.90 -1.62
C ASN A 136 15.98 -3.05 -2.65
N PHE A 137 16.66 -4.15 -2.28
CA PHE A 137 17.04 -5.23 -3.20
C PHE A 137 18.07 -4.84 -4.27
N ASP A 138 18.64 -3.63 -4.24
CA ASP A 138 19.52 -3.10 -5.30
C ASP A 138 20.96 -3.64 -5.25
N SER A 139 21.32 -4.44 -4.25
CA SER A 139 22.66 -5.04 -4.16
C SER A 139 22.76 -6.37 -4.92
N THR A 140 23.96 -6.67 -5.40
CA THR A 140 24.29 -7.98 -6.00
C THR A 140 24.28 -9.12 -4.99
N ASP A 141 24.17 -8.81 -3.70
CA ASP A 141 24.15 -9.79 -2.61
C ASP A 141 22.79 -10.54 -2.54
N TRP A 142 21.76 -10.04 -3.22
CA TRP A 142 20.44 -10.68 -3.29
C TRP A 142 20.41 -11.86 -4.28
N ALA A 143 21.33 -12.82 -4.12
CA ALA A 143 21.57 -13.93 -5.05
C ALA A 143 21.73 -13.44 -6.51
N GLU A 144 21.72 -14.33 -7.50
CA GLU A 144 21.79 -13.96 -8.93
C GLU A 144 20.58 -13.09 -9.41
N ARG A 145 19.65 -12.71 -8.52
CA ARG A 145 18.34 -12.11 -8.83
C ARG A 145 17.98 -10.92 -7.90
N GLY A 146 18.91 -9.99 -7.69
CA GLY A 146 18.59 -8.70 -7.04
C GLY A 146 17.65 -7.82 -7.89
N THR A 147 17.17 -6.71 -7.31
CA THR A 147 16.26 -5.70 -7.90
C THR A 147 14.92 -6.33 -8.34
N ILE A 148 14.39 -5.94 -9.50
CA ILE A 148 13.18 -6.49 -10.10
C ILE A 148 13.35 -7.94 -10.56
N TYR A 149 14.57 -8.45 -10.79
CA TYR A 149 14.78 -9.78 -11.33
C TYR A 149 14.42 -10.89 -10.35
N MET A 150 14.23 -10.55 -9.08
CA MET A 150 13.56 -11.45 -8.17
C MET A 150 12.19 -11.87 -8.71
N HIS A 151 11.55 -11.07 -9.58
CA HIS A 151 10.24 -11.24 -10.25
C HIS A 151 10.27 -11.93 -11.62
N GLU A 152 11.43 -12.38 -12.12
CA GLU A 152 11.60 -12.87 -13.50
C GLU A 152 10.53 -13.90 -13.92
N ASP A 153 10.39 -14.96 -13.11
CA ASP A 153 9.51 -16.09 -13.39
C ASP A 153 8.26 -16.11 -12.47
N PRO A 154 7.10 -16.59 -12.97
CA PRO A 154 5.97 -16.99 -12.14
C PRO A 154 6.35 -18.12 -11.19
N GLU A 155 5.71 -18.20 -10.02
CA GLU A 155 6.04 -19.21 -9.00
C GLU A 155 4.90 -20.22 -8.87
N THR A 156 5.19 -21.51 -9.04
CA THR A 156 4.27 -22.56 -8.60
C THR A 156 4.31 -22.71 -7.07
N ALA A 157 3.33 -23.42 -6.50
CA ALA A 157 3.33 -23.69 -5.05
C ALA A 157 4.57 -24.46 -4.59
N ASP A 158 5.14 -25.32 -5.43
CA ASP A 158 6.37 -26.06 -5.13
C ASP A 158 7.59 -25.11 -5.19
N ASP A 159 7.65 -24.21 -6.19
CA ASP A 159 8.71 -23.19 -6.29
C ASP A 159 8.73 -22.28 -5.06
N VAL A 160 7.55 -21.83 -4.59
CA VAL A 160 7.44 -21.02 -3.36
C VAL A 160 8.03 -21.76 -2.15
N LEU A 161 7.75 -23.06 -2.00
CA LEU A 161 8.26 -23.85 -0.89
C LEU A 161 9.77 -24.07 -0.97
N ASP A 162 10.30 -24.26 -2.18
CA ASP A 162 11.73 -24.43 -2.42
C ASP A 162 12.47 -23.11 -2.16
N GLU A 163 11.95 -21.98 -2.64
CA GLU A 163 12.50 -20.65 -2.39
C GLU A 163 12.49 -20.27 -0.90
N GLU A 164 11.42 -20.60 -0.17
CA GLU A 164 11.36 -20.39 1.29
C GLU A 164 12.41 -21.21 2.07
N GLN A 165 12.90 -22.31 1.50
CA GLN A 165 13.98 -23.12 2.08
C GLN A 165 15.36 -22.64 1.68
N ASN A 166 15.51 -22.16 0.44
CA ASN A 166 16.80 -21.87 -0.18
C ASN A 166 17.23 -20.41 -0.01
N ALA A 167 16.29 -19.46 -0.04
CA ALA A 167 16.56 -18.03 0.13
C ALA A 167 16.13 -17.56 1.53
N SER A 168 17.07 -17.07 2.33
CA SER A 168 16.81 -16.81 3.76
C SER A 168 15.78 -15.69 3.99
N TRP A 169 15.72 -14.71 3.10
CA TRP A 169 14.72 -13.65 3.14
C TRP A 169 13.32 -14.17 2.83
N ARG A 170 13.16 -15.13 1.90
CA ARG A 170 11.88 -15.80 1.59
C ARG A 170 11.37 -16.55 2.81
N GLY A 171 12.25 -17.36 3.43
CA GLY A 171 11.93 -18.11 4.64
C GLY A 171 11.54 -17.18 5.82
N THR A 172 12.28 -16.07 6.00
CA THR A 172 11.99 -15.09 7.06
C THR A 172 10.65 -14.37 6.82
N MET A 173 10.35 -14.03 5.57
CA MET A 173 9.07 -13.43 5.19
C MET A 173 7.91 -14.39 5.47
N ASN A 174 8.02 -15.65 5.05
CA ASN A 174 7.00 -16.65 5.33
C ASN A 174 6.81 -16.90 6.82
N GLU A 175 7.91 -17.00 7.60
CA GLU A 175 7.85 -17.17 9.05
C GLU A 175 7.08 -16.02 9.74
N ALA A 176 7.30 -14.79 9.30
CA ALA A 176 6.60 -13.62 9.83
C ALA A 176 5.10 -13.64 9.49
N TYR A 177 4.74 -13.96 8.25
CA TYR A 177 3.33 -14.12 7.87
C TYR A 177 2.67 -15.28 8.61
N GLN A 178 3.38 -16.40 8.80
CA GLN A 178 2.89 -17.54 9.56
C GLN A 178 2.58 -17.16 11.00
N ALA A 179 3.49 -16.42 11.65
CA ALA A 179 3.25 -15.90 13.00
C ALA A 179 2.01 -14.99 13.01
N LEU A 180 1.93 -14.03 12.07
CA LEU A 180 0.80 -13.11 11.96
C LEU A 180 -0.54 -13.83 11.77
N ALA A 181 -0.57 -14.88 10.93
CA ALA A 181 -1.78 -15.68 10.63
C ALA A 181 -2.38 -16.38 11.85
N THR A 182 -1.58 -16.63 12.90
CA THR A 182 -2.07 -17.30 14.13
C THR A 182 -2.72 -16.34 15.13
N ARG A 183 -2.70 -15.03 14.84
CA ARG A 183 -3.11 -14.02 15.78
C ARG A 183 -4.64 -13.88 15.86
N GLU A 184 -5.16 -13.81 17.08
CA GLU A 184 -6.58 -13.55 17.35
C GLU A 184 -6.86 -12.09 17.72
N GLY A 185 -8.13 -11.67 17.59
CA GLY A 185 -8.61 -10.35 18.05
C GLY A 185 -8.18 -9.15 17.22
N THR A 186 -7.42 -9.36 16.14
CA THR A 186 -7.00 -8.28 15.23
C THR A 186 -8.16 -7.85 14.35
N THR A 187 -8.40 -6.54 14.29
CA THR A 187 -9.47 -5.95 13.47
C THR A 187 -8.95 -4.97 12.43
N THR A 188 -7.73 -4.47 12.61
CA THR A 188 -7.08 -3.54 11.67
C THR A 188 -5.72 -4.10 11.29
N LEU A 189 -5.48 -4.21 9.98
CA LEU A 189 -4.24 -4.70 9.41
C LEU A 189 -3.78 -3.75 8.31
N ARG A 190 -2.55 -3.25 8.42
CA ARG A 190 -1.87 -2.45 7.41
C ARG A 190 -0.61 -3.17 6.99
N LEU A 191 -0.61 -3.73 5.78
CA LEU A 191 0.56 -4.31 5.14
C LEU A 191 1.22 -3.24 4.28
N CYS A 192 2.47 -2.89 4.57
CA CYS A 192 3.20 -1.85 3.86
C CYS A 192 4.43 -2.43 3.18
N GLU A 193 4.67 -2.02 1.94
CA GLU A 193 5.77 -2.50 1.09
C GLU A 193 5.72 -4.03 0.91
N VAL A 194 4.52 -4.57 0.63
CA VAL A 194 4.37 -6.01 0.37
C VAL A 194 5.14 -6.35 -0.90
N VAL A 195 6.16 -7.19 -0.74
CA VAL A 195 6.96 -7.73 -1.84
C VAL A 195 6.07 -8.65 -2.70
N PRO A 196 5.94 -8.41 -4.02
CA PRO A 196 5.12 -9.21 -4.94
C PRO A 196 5.64 -10.63 -5.21
N ARG A 197 5.79 -11.42 -4.14
CA ARG A 197 6.27 -12.79 -4.18
C ARG A 197 5.43 -13.70 -3.30
N GLY A 198 5.24 -14.95 -3.75
CA GLY A 198 4.34 -15.89 -3.08
C GLY A 198 4.81 -16.22 -1.67
N CYS A 199 3.90 -16.55 -0.75
CA CYS A 199 4.24 -17.21 0.50
C CYS A 199 3.32 -18.41 0.69
N SER A 200 3.87 -19.54 1.11
CA SER A 200 3.10 -20.75 1.39
C SER A 200 2.03 -20.48 2.45
N THR A 201 2.29 -19.58 3.40
CA THR A 201 1.30 -19.12 4.38
C THR A 201 0.01 -18.58 3.76
N PHE A 202 0.07 -17.88 2.62
CA PHE A 202 -1.12 -17.27 2.00
C PHE A 202 -2.17 -18.31 1.58
N TYR A 203 -1.76 -19.56 1.38
CA TYR A 203 -2.64 -20.66 0.99
C TYR A 203 -3.19 -21.45 2.19
N THR A 204 -2.80 -21.11 3.42
CA THR A 204 -3.20 -21.83 4.64
C THR A 204 -4.57 -21.40 5.16
N GLN A 205 -5.28 -22.30 5.83
CA GLN A 205 -6.55 -21.96 6.47
C GLN A 205 -6.38 -20.90 7.57
N ALA A 206 -5.27 -20.92 8.31
CA ALA A 206 -5.00 -19.93 9.35
C ALA A 206 -4.96 -18.50 8.79
N TRP A 207 -4.32 -18.31 7.63
CA TRP A 207 -4.29 -17.02 6.94
C TRP A 207 -5.68 -16.54 6.54
N ARG A 208 -6.50 -17.45 5.99
CA ARG A 208 -7.89 -17.17 5.61
C ARG A 208 -8.72 -16.74 6.80
N ASP A 209 -8.64 -17.49 7.90
CA ASP A 209 -9.39 -17.22 9.13
C ASP A 209 -8.96 -15.90 9.77
N PHE A 210 -7.65 -15.59 9.73
CA PHE A 210 -7.11 -14.32 10.18
C PHE A 210 -7.68 -13.14 9.38
N LEU A 211 -7.57 -13.18 8.04
CA LEU A 211 -8.07 -12.12 7.16
C LEU A 211 -9.59 -11.94 7.25
N HIS A 212 -10.35 -13.03 7.49
CA HIS A 212 -11.80 -12.98 7.62
C HIS A 212 -12.29 -12.04 8.73
N ASN A 213 -11.48 -11.86 9.78
CA ASN A 213 -11.82 -11.03 10.93
C ASN A 213 -11.41 -9.56 10.78
N ILE A 214 -10.61 -9.23 9.77
CA ILE A 214 -10.15 -7.86 9.52
C ILE A 214 -11.31 -7.00 9.03
N ARG A 215 -11.51 -5.86 9.70
CA ARG A 215 -12.52 -4.85 9.35
C ARG A 215 -11.93 -3.68 8.59
N ASP A 216 -10.66 -3.38 8.84
CA ASP A 216 -9.92 -2.27 8.23
C ASP A 216 -8.61 -2.83 7.67
N PHE A 217 -8.57 -2.98 6.35
CA PHE A 217 -7.46 -3.60 5.64
C PHE A 217 -6.78 -2.56 4.73
N ASN A 218 -5.47 -2.44 4.86
CA ASN A 218 -4.64 -1.62 3.98
C ASN A 218 -3.51 -2.49 3.46
N ILE A 219 -3.29 -2.43 2.15
CA ILE A 219 -2.14 -3.05 1.50
C ILE A 219 -1.49 -2.02 0.57
N LYS A 220 -0.18 -1.84 0.75
CA LYS A 220 0.69 -1.12 -0.19
C LYS A 220 1.69 -2.11 -0.76
N LEU A 221 1.72 -2.24 -2.08
CA LEU A 221 2.70 -3.07 -2.77
C LEU A 221 4.03 -2.34 -2.88
N TRP A 222 5.10 -3.12 -2.82
CA TRP A 222 6.42 -2.67 -3.22
C TRP A 222 6.55 -2.77 -4.74
N GLY A 223 7.21 -1.79 -5.35
CA GLY A 223 7.73 -1.86 -6.70
C GLY A 223 9.18 -1.42 -6.71
N GLY A 224 9.92 -1.91 -7.69
CA GLY A 224 11.30 -1.52 -7.93
C GLY A 224 11.60 -1.34 -9.40
N ASP A 225 12.82 -0.89 -9.67
CA ASP A 225 13.43 -0.77 -10.99
C ASP A 225 14.84 -1.40 -11.00
N ASN A 226 15.39 -1.66 -12.18
CA ASN A 226 16.74 -2.23 -12.31
C ASN A 226 17.85 -1.19 -12.51
N GLY A 227 17.58 0.09 -12.30
CA GLY A 227 18.49 1.21 -12.56
C GLY A 227 18.72 1.52 -14.05
N ALA A 228 18.17 0.71 -14.96
CA ALA A 228 18.26 0.89 -16.41
C ALA A 228 16.90 1.22 -17.06
N GLY A 229 15.88 1.47 -16.23
CA GLY A 229 14.54 1.91 -16.62
C GLY A 229 13.48 0.80 -16.64
N TRP A 230 13.86 -0.47 -16.53
CA TRP A 230 12.85 -1.54 -16.42
C TRP A 230 12.25 -1.54 -15.01
N HIS A 231 10.92 -1.67 -14.96
CA HIS A 231 10.17 -1.74 -13.71
C HIS A 231 9.63 -3.15 -13.43
N SER A 232 9.08 -3.37 -12.24
CA SER A 232 8.61 -4.68 -11.78
C SER A 232 7.51 -5.26 -12.67
N ASN A 233 6.63 -4.43 -13.22
CA ASN A 233 5.60 -4.82 -14.19
C ASN A 233 6.14 -5.40 -15.50
N THR A 234 7.44 -5.27 -15.79
CA THR A 234 8.08 -5.92 -16.94
C THR A 234 8.41 -7.39 -16.70
N GLN A 235 8.21 -7.87 -15.47
CA GLN A 235 8.60 -9.20 -15.03
C GLN A 235 7.35 -10.07 -14.84
N SER A 236 7.34 -11.24 -15.46
CA SER A 236 6.13 -12.07 -15.51
C SER A 236 5.69 -12.62 -14.15
N GLY A 237 6.62 -12.80 -13.22
CA GLY A 237 6.32 -13.19 -11.85
C GLY A 237 5.68 -12.10 -11.00
N TYR A 238 5.85 -10.82 -11.36
CA TYR A 238 5.11 -9.72 -10.72
C TYR A 238 3.63 -9.82 -11.11
N ASP A 239 3.34 -9.93 -12.41
CA ASP A 239 1.97 -10.04 -12.92
C ASP A 239 1.24 -11.27 -12.35
N ASP A 240 1.92 -12.42 -12.29
CA ASP A 240 1.38 -13.64 -11.68
C ASP A 240 0.99 -13.43 -10.21
N PHE A 241 1.84 -12.75 -9.43
CA PHE A 241 1.51 -12.40 -8.05
C PHE A 241 0.28 -11.47 -7.97
N ILE A 242 0.19 -10.45 -8.84
CA ILE A 242 -0.97 -9.56 -8.87
C ILE A 242 -2.25 -10.36 -9.11
N LEU A 243 -2.25 -11.27 -10.09
CA LEU A 243 -3.40 -12.13 -10.41
C LEU A 243 -3.82 -13.02 -9.23
N GLU A 244 -2.87 -13.47 -8.41
CA GLU A 244 -3.11 -14.29 -7.23
C GLU A 244 -3.48 -13.49 -5.97
N MET A 245 -3.58 -12.15 -6.01
CA MET A 245 -3.96 -11.35 -4.84
C MET A 245 -5.38 -11.63 -4.32
N ASN A 246 -6.16 -12.48 -4.99
CA ASN A 246 -7.37 -13.05 -4.41
C ASN A 246 -7.08 -13.86 -3.12
N GLN A 247 -5.85 -14.34 -2.88
CA GLN A 247 -5.42 -14.90 -1.58
C GLN A 247 -5.46 -13.86 -0.43
N PHE A 248 -5.64 -12.57 -0.74
CA PHE A 248 -5.91 -11.52 0.23
C PHE A 248 -7.39 -11.12 0.16
N PHE A 249 -7.81 -10.52 -0.95
CA PHE A 249 -9.13 -9.89 -1.07
C PHE A 249 -10.29 -10.89 -1.00
N GLY A 250 -10.08 -12.12 -1.47
CA GLY A 250 -11.07 -13.20 -1.42
C GLY A 250 -11.37 -13.71 0.00
N HIS A 251 -10.54 -13.33 0.99
CA HIS A 251 -10.68 -13.77 2.38
C HIS A 251 -11.15 -12.66 3.33
N LEU A 252 -11.27 -11.42 2.86
CA LEU A 252 -11.70 -10.24 3.63
C LEU A 252 -13.22 -10.19 3.89
N GLY A 253 -13.77 -11.24 4.53
CA GLY A 253 -15.21 -11.39 4.75
C GLY A 253 -15.85 -10.34 5.67
N SER A 254 -15.09 -9.75 6.58
CA SER A 254 -15.57 -8.71 7.51
C SER A 254 -15.12 -7.29 7.16
N ALA A 255 -14.36 -7.10 6.08
CA ALA A 255 -13.76 -5.82 5.75
C ALA A 255 -14.84 -4.78 5.40
N GLU A 256 -14.80 -3.65 6.11
CA GLU A 256 -15.64 -2.48 5.86
C GLU A 256 -14.86 -1.34 5.20
N ARG A 257 -13.56 -1.26 5.47
CA ARG A 257 -12.64 -0.26 4.93
C ARG A 257 -11.46 -0.97 4.29
N VAL A 258 -11.24 -0.69 3.01
CA VAL A 258 -10.13 -1.26 2.24
C VAL A 258 -9.36 -0.16 1.55
N THR A 259 -8.05 -0.20 1.68
CA THR A 259 -7.11 0.66 0.94
C THR A 259 -6.13 -0.22 0.20
N PHE A 260 -6.03 -0.01 -1.11
CA PHE A 260 -5.07 -0.70 -1.97
C PHE A 260 -4.23 0.33 -2.71
N ILE A 261 -2.93 0.31 -2.45
CA ILE A 261 -1.96 1.23 -3.03
C ILE A 261 -1.00 0.38 -3.87
N ALA A 262 -1.04 0.54 -5.18
CA ALA A 262 0.02 0.01 -6.04
C ALA A 262 1.24 0.93 -5.98
N ASP A 263 2.38 0.42 -6.41
CA ASP A 263 3.56 1.25 -6.62
C ASP A 263 3.29 2.31 -7.72
N ASP A 264 3.84 3.51 -7.57
CA ASP A 264 3.56 4.63 -8.47
C ASP A 264 4.14 4.46 -9.88
N HIS A 265 5.16 3.61 -10.03
CA HIS A 265 5.73 3.23 -11.33
C HIS A 265 5.11 1.94 -11.89
N ASN A 266 4.28 1.23 -11.12
CA ASN A 266 3.67 -0.03 -11.52
C ASN A 266 2.14 -0.02 -11.28
N PRO A 267 1.40 0.93 -11.91
CA PRO A 267 -0.03 1.04 -11.69
C PRO A 267 -0.79 -0.20 -12.17
N ILE A 268 -1.82 -0.58 -11.43
CA ILE A 268 -2.61 -1.79 -11.67
C ILE A 268 -3.95 -1.43 -12.34
N GLY A 269 -4.37 -2.26 -13.28
CA GLY A 269 -5.66 -2.23 -13.95
C GLY A 269 -5.52 -2.49 -15.45
N MET A 270 -6.67 -2.74 -16.09
CA MET A 270 -6.82 -3.03 -17.53
C MET A 270 -6.49 -4.48 -17.93
N GLU A 271 -6.85 -4.86 -19.15
CA GLU A 271 -6.63 -6.23 -19.64
C GLU A 271 -5.13 -6.55 -19.77
N PRO A 272 -4.70 -7.81 -19.55
CA PRO A 272 -3.31 -8.21 -19.69
C PRO A 272 -2.75 -7.93 -21.10
N ASN A 273 -2.00 -6.85 -21.23
CA ASN A 273 -1.28 -6.46 -22.43
C ASN A 273 -0.29 -5.34 -22.07
N PHE A 274 0.85 -5.20 -22.76
CA PHE A 274 1.82 -4.10 -22.55
C PHE A 274 2.13 -3.79 -21.06
N HIS A 275 2.45 -4.81 -20.26
CA HIS A 275 2.78 -4.68 -18.82
C HIS A 275 1.62 -4.24 -17.92
N HIS A 276 0.39 -4.29 -18.41
CA HIS A 276 -0.81 -4.12 -17.60
C HIS A 276 -1.17 -5.40 -16.87
N SER A 277 -1.46 -5.25 -15.58
CA SER A 277 -2.02 -6.30 -14.72
C SER A 277 -3.45 -5.91 -14.33
N PRO A 278 -4.47 -6.75 -14.54
CA PRO A 278 -5.86 -6.40 -14.24
C PRO A 278 -6.07 -6.21 -12.74
N THR A 279 -7.05 -5.38 -12.37
CA THR A 279 -7.39 -5.20 -10.96
C THR A 279 -7.76 -6.55 -10.33
N PRO A 280 -7.02 -7.04 -9.32
CA PRO A 280 -7.15 -8.42 -8.83
C PRO A 280 -8.24 -8.58 -7.77
N ILE A 281 -9.33 -7.84 -7.95
CA ILE A 281 -10.48 -7.85 -7.04
C ILE A 281 -11.68 -8.38 -7.79
N ARG A 282 -12.18 -9.53 -7.35
CA ARG A 282 -13.45 -10.06 -7.84
C ARG A 282 -14.59 -9.13 -7.44
N HIS A 283 -15.57 -8.99 -8.32
CA HIS A 283 -16.72 -8.13 -8.09
C HIS A 283 -17.56 -8.50 -6.84
N ASP A 284 -17.52 -9.77 -6.41
CA ASP A 284 -18.22 -10.33 -5.26
C ASP A 284 -17.36 -10.41 -3.98
N ALA A 285 -16.10 -9.96 -4.03
CA ALA A 285 -15.22 -9.94 -2.87
C ALA A 285 -15.64 -8.89 -1.84
N MET A 286 -15.23 -9.08 -0.57
CA MET A 286 -15.43 -8.11 0.52
C MET A 286 -16.92 -7.71 0.73
N PRO A 287 -17.81 -8.66 1.08
CA PRO A 287 -19.25 -8.44 1.09
C PRO A 287 -19.73 -7.37 2.09
N ARG A 288 -18.87 -6.85 2.98
CA ARG A 288 -19.20 -5.77 3.94
C ARG A 288 -18.52 -4.43 3.62
N LEU A 289 -17.88 -4.32 2.46
CA LEU A 289 -17.16 -3.13 2.02
C LEU A 289 -18.07 -1.88 1.99
N LYS A 290 -17.67 -0.85 2.75
CA LYS A 290 -18.32 0.46 2.81
C LYS A 290 -17.41 1.59 2.31
N HIS A 291 -16.10 1.43 2.45
CA HIS A 291 -15.14 2.45 2.07
C HIS A 291 -13.99 1.82 1.28
N LEU A 292 -13.77 2.30 0.07
CA LEU A 292 -12.68 1.88 -0.80
C LEU A 292 -11.77 3.06 -1.10
N VAL A 293 -10.47 2.85 -0.92
CA VAL A 293 -9.41 3.76 -1.37
C VAL A 293 -8.52 2.99 -2.32
N MET A 294 -8.32 3.52 -3.52
CA MET A 294 -7.34 2.99 -4.47
C MET A 294 -6.35 4.08 -4.87
N GLU A 295 -5.08 3.72 -5.00
CA GLU A 295 -4.01 4.64 -5.34
C GLU A 295 -3.05 4.00 -6.35
N ASN A 296 -2.73 4.73 -7.43
CA ASN A 296 -1.93 4.26 -8.57
C ASN A 296 -2.62 3.11 -9.35
N PHE A 297 -3.87 3.34 -9.81
CA PHE A 297 -4.63 2.35 -10.58
C PHE A 297 -5.15 2.93 -11.89
N PHE A 298 -5.22 2.11 -12.92
CA PHE A 298 -6.10 2.40 -14.05
C PHE A 298 -7.55 2.18 -13.64
N VAL A 299 -8.44 3.06 -14.06
CA VAL A 299 -9.88 2.74 -14.03
C VAL A 299 -10.11 1.65 -15.07
N ASP A 300 -10.75 0.55 -14.67
CA ASP A 300 -10.93 -0.61 -15.53
C ASP A 300 -12.32 -1.26 -15.31
N PRO A 301 -12.71 -2.22 -16.17
CA PRO A 301 -13.98 -2.93 -16.01
C PRO A 301 -14.10 -3.68 -14.69
N ALA A 302 -13.00 -4.20 -14.13
CA ALA A 302 -13.02 -4.96 -12.89
C ALA A 302 -13.41 -4.06 -11.69
N LEU A 303 -12.83 -2.87 -11.59
CA LEU A 303 -13.19 -1.86 -10.61
C LEU A 303 -14.65 -1.40 -10.76
N ALA A 304 -15.09 -1.15 -11.99
CA ALA A 304 -16.48 -0.75 -12.24
C ALA A 304 -17.49 -1.85 -11.86
N ASN A 305 -17.14 -3.12 -12.11
CA ASN A 305 -17.95 -4.27 -11.71
C ASN A 305 -18.02 -4.42 -10.18
N LEU A 306 -16.90 -4.18 -9.48
CA LEU A 306 -16.88 -4.14 -8.02
C LEU A 306 -17.81 -3.05 -7.48
N MET A 307 -17.72 -1.83 -8.03
CA MET A 307 -18.57 -0.72 -7.65
C MET A 307 -20.05 -1.01 -7.90
N THR A 308 -20.37 -1.61 -9.04
CA THR A 308 -21.75 -1.97 -9.40
C THR A 308 -22.31 -3.01 -8.42
N SER A 309 -21.52 -4.04 -8.11
CA SER A 309 -21.89 -5.11 -7.17
C SER A 309 -22.08 -4.59 -5.75
N HIS A 310 -21.33 -3.56 -5.36
CA HIS A 310 -21.41 -2.92 -4.04
C HIS A 310 -22.22 -1.62 -4.04
N SER A 311 -22.97 -1.32 -5.10
CA SER A 311 -23.67 -0.03 -5.27
C SER A 311 -24.61 0.31 -4.12
N GLN A 312 -25.23 -0.69 -3.49
CA GLN A 312 -26.17 -0.52 -2.38
C GLN A 312 -25.51 -0.57 -0.98
N GLN A 313 -24.18 -0.61 -0.91
CA GLN A 313 -23.43 -0.70 0.35
C GLN A 313 -22.24 0.27 0.42
N LEU A 314 -21.55 0.52 -0.69
CA LEU A 314 -20.37 1.38 -0.73
C LEU A 314 -20.76 2.84 -0.43
N GLU A 315 -20.31 3.34 0.72
CA GLU A 315 -20.58 4.69 1.21
C GLU A 315 -19.54 5.70 0.74
N SER A 316 -18.28 5.29 0.54
CA SER A 316 -17.24 6.17 0.01
C SER A 316 -16.25 5.49 -0.93
N LEU A 317 -15.84 6.24 -1.95
CA LEU A 317 -14.77 5.90 -2.88
C LEU A 317 -13.74 7.03 -2.92
N THR A 318 -12.46 6.66 -2.82
CA THR A 318 -11.35 7.58 -3.03
C THR A 318 -10.41 7.00 -4.06
N LEU A 319 -10.16 7.73 -5.13
CA LEU A 319 -9.21 7.39 -6.19
C LEU A 319 -8.10 8.44 -6.17
N LYS A 320 -6.86 7.99 -5.97
CA LYS A 320 -5.68 8.86 -5.90
C LYS A 320 -4.70 8.46 -6.98
N ASN A 321 -4.26 9.41 -7.81
CA ASN A 321 -3.35 9.11 -8.92
C ASN A 321 -3.84 7.89 -9.72
N CYS A 322 -5.14 7.86 -9.99
CA CYS A 322 -5.73 6.86 -10.88
C CYS A 322 -5.83 7.44 -12.29
N PHE A 323 -5.92 6.60 -13.31
CA PHE A 323 -5.78 7.02 -14.70
C PHE A 323 -6.78 6.33 -15.63
N GLY A 324 -7.17 7.01 -16.71
CA GLY A 324 -7.77 6.34 -17.86
C GLY A 324 -6.67 5.83 -18.80
N SER A 325 -7.00 4.90 -19.70
CA SER A 325 -6.06 4.50 -20.75
C SER A 325 -6.82 4.06 -22.01
N PRO A 326 -6.74 4.82 -23.12
CA PRO A 326 -7.49 4.52 -24.33
C PRO A 326 -6.83 3.41 -25.16
N ASP A 327 -5.53 3.16 -24.98
CA ASP A 327 -4.71 2.45 -25.97
C ASP A 327 -4.54 0.94 -25.74
N ILE A 328 -5.04 0.41 -24.61
CA ILE A 328 -4.79 -0.98 -24.24
C ILE A 328 -5.67 -1.96 -25.04
N SER A 329 -6.83 -1.51 -25.50
CA SER A 329 -7.71 -2.28 -26.38
C SER A 329 -8.39 -1.39 -27.40
N ALA A 330 -7.93 -1.48 -28.66
CA ALA A 330 -8.59 -0.82 -29.79
C ALA A 330 -10.06 -1.25 -29.98
N ALA A 331 -10.49 -2.35 -29.33
CA ALA A 331 -11.87 -2.81 -29.35
C ALA A 331 -12.74 -2.10 -28.30
N HIS A 332 -12.21 -1.75 -27.13
CA HIS A 332 -12.96 -1.12 -26.02
C HIS A 332 -12.02 -0.26 -25.13
N PRO A 333 -11.71 0.99 -25.54
CA PRO A 333 -10.96 1.92 -24.70
C PRO A 333 -11.75 2.20 -23.42
N TYR A 334 -11.19 1.93 -22.23
CA TYR A 334 -11.89 2.18 -20.97
C TYR A 334 -11.53 3.57 -20.43
N THR A 335 -12.43 4.53 -20.65
CA THR A 335 -12.21 5.95 -20.33
C THR A 335 -12.76 6.32 -18.95
N TRP A 336 -12.39 7.51 -18.46
CA TRP A 336 -13.01 8.07 -17.26
C TRP A 336 -14.52 8.22 -17.39
N ALA A 337 -15.00 8.73 -18.53
CA ALA A 337 -16.42 8.84 -18.83
C ALA A 337 -17.13 7.48 -18.72
N GLU A 338 -16.57 6.41 -19.28
CA GLU A 338 -17.17 5.07 -19.21
C GLU A 338 -17.23 4.52 -17.79
N PHE A 339 -16.13 4.66 -17.04
CA PHE A 339 -16.07 4.27 -15.64
C PHE A 339 -17.12 5.01 -14.78
N LEU A 340 -17.20 6.33 -14.93
CA LEU A 340 -18.10 7.19 -14.15
C LEU A 340 -19.57 6.93 -14.52
N LYS A 341 -19.86 6.78 -15.81
CA LYS A 341 -21.20 6.44 -16.32
C LYS A 341 -21.66 5.09 -15.81
N THR A 342 -20.83 4.06 -15.92
CA THR A 342 -21.14 2.70 -15.43
C THR A 342 -21.45 2.73 -13.93
N SER A 343 -20.61 3.44 -13.17
CA SER A 343 -20.79 3.65 -11.74
C SER A 343 -22.14 4.32 -11.41
N GLN A 344 -22.53 5.34 -12.18
CA GLN A 344 -23.79 6.04 -12.01
C GLN A 344 -25.01 5.16 -12.33
N GLU A 345 -24.96 4.38 -13.40
CA GLU A 345 -26.08 3.54 -13.86
C GLU A 345 -26.53 2.52 -12.81
N SER A 346 -25.60 2.09 -11.94
CA SER A 346 -25.87 1.24 -10.78
C SER A 346 -26.71 1.90 -9.67
N LYS A 347 -26.94 3.22 -9.74
CA LYS A 347 -27.64 4.04 -8.73
C LYS A 347 -27.05 3.85 -7.33
N PRO A 348 -25.78 4.23 -7.13
CA PRO A 348 -25.07 3.92 -5.91
C PRO A 348 -25.59 4.75 -4.73
N ILE A 349 -25.48 4.20 -3.52
CA ILE A 349 -25.75 4.92 -2.26
C ILE A 349 -24.55 5.77 -1.79
N LEU A 350 -23.53 5.90 -2.65
CA LEU A 350 -22.29 6.62 -2.42
C LEU A 350 -22.53 8.02 -1.88
N GLN A 351 -21.80 8.41 -0.85
CA GLN A 351 -21.97 9.66 -0.10
C GLN A 351 -20.72 10.52 -0.11
N SER A 352 -19.57 9.92 -0.40
CA SER A 352 -18.31 10.60 -0.63
C SER A 352 -17.62 10.00 -1.85
N LEU A 353 -17.27 10.85 -2.80
CA LEU A 353 -16.40 10.53 -3.92
C LEU A 353 -15.27 11.55 -3.92
N THR A 354 -14.05 11.06 -3.82
CA THR A 354 -12.83 11.88 -3.88
C THR A 354 -11.97 11.36 -5.00
N ILE A 355 -11.67 12.21 -5.99
CA ILE A 355 -10.73 11.88 -7.06
C ILE A 355 -9.66 12.97 -7.07
N THR A 356 -8.43 12.58 -6.74
CA THR A 356 -7.27 13.47 -6.68
C THR A 356 -6.16 12.92 -7.57
N ASN A 357 -5.62 13.79 -8.42
CA ASN A 357 -4.51 13.47 -9.29
C ASN A 357 -3.47 14.57 -9.12
N ASP A 358 -2.23 14.18 -8.90
CA ASP A 358 -1.13 15.11 -8.69
C ASP A 358 -0.68 15.73 -10.03
N ARG A 359 -0.87 15.00 -11.14
CA ARG A 359 -0.44 15.41 -12.48
C ARG A 359 -1.44 15.01 -13.57
N ALA A 360 -1.60 15.91 -14.54
CA ALA A 360 -2.32 15.71 -15.79
C ALA A 360 -1.77 16.72 -16.82
N PRO A 361 -0.53 16.51 -17.33
CA PRO A 361 0.14 17.47 -18.19
C PRO A 361 -0.63 17.67 -19.50
N LEU A 362 -0.63 18.91 -20.00
CA LEU A 362 -1.25 19.27 -21.27
C LEU A 362 -0.26 19.26 -22.44
N THR A 363 1.04 19.16 -22.14
CA THR A 363 2.11 19.12 -23.13
C THR A 363 3.21 18.19 -22.67
N ARG A 364 3.97 17.64 -23.63
CA ARG A 364 5.19 16.89 -23.36
C ARG A 364 6.20 17.64 -22.49
N GLU A 365 6.33 18.95 -22.70
CA GLU A 365 7.23 19.76 -21.87
C GLU A 365 6.78 19.77 -20.40
N GLU A 366 5.47 19.88 -20.15
CA GLU A 366 4.87 19.80 -18.82
C GLU A 366 4.95 18.39 -18.20
N GLU A 367 5.12 17.34 -19.01
CA GLU A 367 5.40 16.00 -18.48
C GLU A 367 6.84 15.90 -17.98
N PHE A 368 7.80 16.35 -18.78
CA PHE A 368 9.23 16.18 -18.50
C PHE A 368 9.89 17.36 -17.78
N TRP A 369 9.15 18.43 -17.44
CA TRP A 369 9.77 19.66 -16.91
C TRP A 369 10.66 19.42 -15.68
N ARG A 370 10.29 18.49 -14.79
CA ARG A 370 11.08 18.16 -13.59
C ARG A 370 12.46 17.60 -13.93
N ALA A 371 12.57 16.82 -15.00
CA ALA A 371 13.85 16.27 -15.45
C ALA A 371 14.81 17.37 -15.95
N TYR A 372 14.29 18.57 -16.24
CA TYR A 372 15.04 19.70 -16.76
C TYR A 372 15.12 20.88 -15.79
N ALA A 373 14.43 20.82 -14.65
CA ALA A 373 14.35 21.93 -13.70
C ALA A 373 15.59 22.00 -12.80
N GLU A 374 16.11 23.20 -12.58
CA GLU A 374 17.17 23.44 -11.57
C GLU A 374 16.64 23.25 -10.14
N ASP A 375 15.33 23.46 -9.94
CA ASP A 375 14.59 23.20 -8.69
C ASP A 375 13.37 22.32 -9.00
N GLU A 376 13.44 21.05 -8.61
CA GLU A 376 12.36 20.08 -8.79
C GLU A 376 11.05 20.46 -8.07
N ALA A 377 11.10 21.40 -7.10
CA ALA A 377 9.95 21.90 -6.37
C ALA A 377 9.29 23.13 -7.02
N ALA A 378 9.93 23.75 -8.02
CA ALA A 378 9.37 24.91 -8.71
C ALA A 378 8.12 24.50 -9.52
N PRO A 379 7.05 25.31 -9.59
CA PRO A 379 5.93 24.98 -10.47
C PRO A 379 6.35 25.07 -11.96
N PHE A 380 5.73 24.26 -12.81
CA PHE A 380 5.90 24.41 -14.26
C PHE A 380 5.42 25.79 -14.72
N GLU A 381 6.26 26.51 -15.46
CA GLU A 381 5.91 27.78 -16.10
C GLU A 381 5.66 27.55 -17.60
N PRO A 382 4.42 27.72 -18.08
CA PRO A 382 4.11 27.59 -19.50
C PRO A 382 4.88 28.60 -20.36
N ARG A 383 5.31 28.18 -21.55
CA ARG A 383 5.98 29.08 -22.52
C ARG A 383 5.02 30.12 -23.09
N GLU A 384 5.54 31.27 -23.52
CA GLU A 384 4.74 32.31 -24.21
C GLU A 384 4.16 31.83 -25.55
N GLU A 385 4.79 30.84 -26.19
CA GLU A 385 4.44 30.31 -27.51
C GLU A 385 3.66 28.98 -27.46
N GLU A 386 2.82 28.76 -26.43
CA GLU A 386 1.91 27.61 -26.41
C GLU A 386 0.92 27.63 -27.59
N SER A 387 0.45 26.44 -27.99
CA SER A 387 -0.57 26.33 -29.04
C SER A 387 -1.87 27.02 -28.62
N THR A 388 -2.68 27.43 -29.60
CA THR A 388 -3.94 28.15 -29.32
C THR A 388 -4.90 27.27 -28.51
N GLU A 389 -4.89 25.96 -28.75
CA GLU A 389 -5.68 24.96 -28.03
C GLU A 389 -5.28 24.90 -26.55
N ILE A 390 -3.98 24.79 -26.24
CA ILE A 390 -3.50 24.73 -24.86
C ILE A 390 -3.80 26.02 -24.11
N LEU A 391 -3.57 27.18 -24.73
CA LEU A 391 -3.91 28.49 -24.16
C LEU A 391 -5.41 28.58 -23.84
N HIS A 392 -6.26 28.02 -24.71
CA HIS A 392 -7.71 27.99 -24.51
C HIS A 392 -8.10 27.13 -23.30
N ILE A 393 -7.52 25.92 -23.18
CA ILE A 393 -7.75 25.01 -22.04
C ILE A 393 -7.31 25.67 -20.73
N ARG A 394 -6.10 26.23 -20.68
CA ARG A 394 -5.59 26.91 -19.48
C ARG A 394 -6.47 28.08 -19.07
N GLU A 395 -6.97 28.87 -20.02
CA GLU A 395 -7.91 29.96 -19.72
C GLU A 395 -9.26 29.44 -19.20
N ARG A 396 -9.78 28.33 -19.73
CA ARG A 396 -11.01 27.70 -19.21
C ARG A 396 -10.83 27.22 -17.77
N LEU A 397 -9.72 26.55 -17.46
CA LEU A 397 -9.39 26.09 -16.11
C LEU A 397 -9.23 27.26 -15.12
N ARG A 398 -8.63 28.38 -15.55
CA ARG A 398 -8.52 29.61 -14.75
C ARG A 398 -9.89 30.23 -14.47
N ARG A 399 -10.80 30.22 -15.45
CA ARG A 399 -12.14 30.81 -15.32
C ARG A 399 -13.09 29.97 -14.49
N ASP A 400 -13.00 28.65 -14.55
CA ASP A 400 -13.86 27.74 -13.79
C ASP A 400 -13.04 26.69 -13.02
N PRO A 401 -12.83 26.92 -11.71
CA PRO A 401 -12.10 25.99 -10.84
C PRO A 401 -12.77 24.61 -10.65
N LYS A 402 -13.98 24.39 -11.17
CA LYS A 402 -14.65 23.08 -11.15
C LYS A 402 -14.24 22.20 -12.32
N LEU A 403 -13.74 22.79 -13.40
CA LEU A 403 -13.18 22.04 -14.51
C LEU A 403 -11.85 21.41 -14.07
N ARG A 404 -11.58 20.22 -14.60
CA ARG A 404 -10.33 19.52 -14.39
C ARG A 404 -9.92 18.80 -15.66
N VAL A 405 -8.61 18.64 -15.80
CA VAL A 405 -8.01 17.71 -16.75
C VAL A 405 -8.01 16.33 -16.09
N TRP A 406 -8.53 15.34 -16.81
CA TRP A 406 -8.57 13.97 -16.35
C TRP A 406 -7.35 13.26 -16.93
N PRO A 407 -6.48 12.65 -16.09
CA PRO A 407 -5.25 12.08 -16.61
C PRO A 407 -5.52 10.76 -17.32
N TYR A 408 -4.99 10.69 -18.53
CA TYR A 408 -4.78 9.49 -19.31
C TYR A 408 -3.30 9.16 -19.31
N VAL A 409 -3.01 7.86 -19.23
CA VAL A 409 -1.66 7.31 -19.07
C VAL A 409 -1.56 6.03 -19.89
N TYR A 410 -0.36 5.75 -20.38
CA TYR A 410 0.01 4.46 -20.95
C TYR A 410 1.29 3.94 -20.29
N LEU A 411 1.48 2.62 -20.38
CA LEU A 411 2.74 1.97 -20.05
C LEU A 411 3.53 1.76 -21.35
N ASP A 412 4.80 2.15 -21.38
CA ASP A 412 5.61 1.89 -22.57
C ASP A 412 5.92 0.40 -22.71
N ASP A 413 5.96 -0.08 -23.96
CA ASP A 413 6.09 -1.49 -24.29
C ASP A 413 7.45 -2.10 -23.91
N LYS A 414 8.47 -1.28 -23.69
CA LYS A 414 9.84 -1.73 -23.47
C LYS A 414 10.22 -1.77 -22.00
N TYR A 415 9.88 -0.73 -21.26
CA TYR A 415 10.35 -0.49 -19.90
C TYR A 415 9.23 -0.52 -18.86
N GLY A 416 7.96 -0.55 -19.30
CA GLY A 416 6.82 -0.53 -18.39
C GLY A 416 6.68 0.80 -17.64
N MET A 417 7.36 1.86 -18.08
CA MET A 417 7.28 3.18 -17.46
C MET A 417 5.93 3.82 -17.72
N VAL A 418 5.49 4.57 -16.73
CA VAL A 418 4.26 5.36 -16.75
C VAL A 418 4.49 6.66 -17.49
N PHE A 419 3.82 6.84 -18.63
CA PHE A 419 3.79 8.10 -19.37
C PHE A 419 2.39 8.66 -19.42
N HIS A 420 2.27 9.97 -19.27
CA HIS A 420 1.02 10.67 -19.51
C HIS A 420 0.77 10.77 -21.01
N ASP A 421 -0.48 10.59 -21.40
CA ASP A 421 -0.92 10.87 -22.77
C ASP A 421 -1.42 12.32 -22.83
N GLU A 422 -0.52 13.25 -23.13
CA GLU A 422 -0.85 14.68 -23.22
C GLU A 422 -1.87 14.99 -24.31
N ASP A 423 -1.83 14.25 -25.42
CA ASP A 423 -2.72 14.45 -26.56
C ASP A 423 -4.13 13.98 -26.22
N GLU A 424 -4.27 12.84 -25.53
CA GLU A 424 -5.57 12.38 -25.04
C GLU A 424 -6.08 13.25 -23.90
N ASN A 425 -5.23 13.73 -22.98
CA ASN A 425 -5.63 14.67 -21.93
C ASN A 425 -6.31 15.92 -22.53
N VAL A 426 -5.73 16.47 -23.60
CA VAL A 426 -6.25 17.62 -24.34
C VAL A 426 -7.55 17.25 -25.06
N THR A 427 -7.56 16.13 -25.77
CA THR A 427 -8.71 15.65 -26.56
C THR A 427 -9.93 15.37 -25.67
N ALA A 428 -9.74 14.64 -24.58
CA ALA A 428 -10.77 14.30 -23.61
C ALA A 428 -11.31 15.54 -22.88
N PHE A 429 -10.44 16.50 -22.54
CA PHE A 429 -10.87 17.76 -21.93
C PHE A 429 -11.78 18.58 -22.86
N GLU A 430 -11.43 18.68 -24.14
CA GLU A 430 -12.24 19.40 -25.13
C GLU A 430 -13.57 18.68 -25.43
N ALA A 431 -13.56 17.35 -25.49
CA ALA A 431 -14.77 16.55 -25.62
C ALA A 431 -15.71 16.71 -24.40
N GLY A 432 -15.13 16.93 -23.21
CA GLY A 432 -15.84 17.21 -21.96
C GLY A 432 -16.69 16.06 -21.45
N ALA A 433 -16.52 14.84 -21.96
CA ALA A 433 -17.30 13.67 -21.57
C ALA A 433 -17.05 13.29 -20.10
N ASP A 434 -15.78 13.21 -19.71
CA ASP A 434 -15.36 12.84 -18.35
C ASP A 434 -15.93 13.82 -17.31
N GLN A 435 -15.83 15.12 -17.58
CA GLN A 435 -16.38 16.16 -16.71
C GLN A 435 -17.90 16.04 -16.58
N ARG A 436 -18.63 15.78 -17.68
CA ARG A 436 -20.09 15.62 -17.64
C ARG A 436 -20.50 14.42 -16.77
N GLU A 437 -19.91 13.26 -17.00
CA GLU A 437 -20.25 12.04 -16.23
C GLU A 437 -19.87 12.18 -14.76
N TYR A 438 -18.74 12.83 -14.47
CA TYR A 438 -18.34 13.15 -13.10
C TYR A 438 -19.36 14.06 -12.39
N GLU A 439 -19.82 15.12 -13.06
CA GLU A 439 -20.81 16.04 -12.50
C GLU A 439 -22.14 15.35 -12.20
N VAL A 440 -22.58 14.44 -13.08
CA VAL A 440 -23.81 13.67 -12.86
C VAL A 440 -23.65 12.74 -11.65
N LEU A 441 -22.55 11.98 -11.57
CA LEU A 441 -22.26 11.11 -10.42
C LEU A 441 -22.14 11.92 -9.11
N MET A 442 -21.45 13.06 -9.14
CA MET A 442 -21.37 13.96 -7.99
C MET A 442 -22.72 14.56 -7.59
N GLY A 443 -23.65 14.71 -8.53
CA GLY A 443 -25.05 15.05 -8.26
C GLY A 443 -25.71 14.01 -7.36
N VAL A 444 -25.57 12.72 -7.72
CA VAL A 444 -26.07 11.58 -6.93
C VAL A 444 -25.43 11.56 -5.53
N VAL A 445 -24.10 11.70 -5.45
CA VAL A 445 -23.36 11.71 -4.18
C VAL A 445 -23.85 12.82 -3.24
N LYS A 446 -24.03 14.04 -3.78
CA LYS A 446 -24.55 15.19 -3.00
C LYS A 446 -25.97 14.95 -2.51
N GLU A 447 -26.82 14.32 -3.31
CA GLU A 447 -28.19 13.98 -2.90
C GLU A 447 -28.20 12.94 -1.78
N ASN A 448 -27.40 11.88 -1.89
CA ASN A 448 -27.28 10.84 -0.89
C ASN A 448 -26.76 11.38 0.44
N ARG A 449 -25.73 12.23 0.41
CA ARG A 449 -25.21 12.91 1.60
C ARG A 449 -26.29 13.72 2.33
N LYS A 450 -27.07 14.53 1.59
CA LYS A 450 -28.19 15.31 2.15
C LYS A 450 -29.27 14.41 2.78
N LYS A 451 -29.55 13.25 2.18
CA LYS A 451 -30.53 12.29 2.73
C LYS A 451 -30.06 11.69 4.06
N ARG A 452 -28.76 11.43 4.21
CA ARG A 452 -28.17 10.93 5.47
C ARG A 452 -28.19 11.99 6.57
N GLU A 453 -27.84 13.23 6.26
CA GLU A 453 -27.82 14.34 7.24
C GLU A 453 -29.23 14.69 7.79
N ARG A 454 -30.30 14.26 7.11
CA ARG A 454 -31.69 14.47 7.53
C ARG A 454 -32.29 13.31 8.36
N ARG A 455 -31.61 12.17 8.43
CA ARG A 455 -32.01 11.00 9.23
C ARG A 455 -31.26 11.02 10.55
#